data_AF-A0A699SU19-F1
#
_entry.id   AF-A0A699SU19-F1
#
_cell.length_a   1.000
_cell.length_b   1.000
_cell.length_c   1.000
_cell.angle_alpha   90.00
_cell.angle_beta   90.00
_cell.angle_gamma   90.00
#
_symmetry.space_group_name_H-M   'P 1'
#
loop_
_entity.id
_entity.type
_entity.pdbx_description
1 polymer ?
#
loop_
_entity_poly.entity_id
_entity_poly.type
_entity_poly.pdbx_seq_one_letter_code
_entity_poly.pdbx_strand_id
1 'polypeptide(L)'
;SERPLEVSQEELWRNVDRVGSERNVVMDFDWTSEWVTSRENLLGDLINELRGREHMRPLAPYRLQAVVDYLGTEYSVEYLDEIIRDVKEKGVGSSFYNESKIDRDLPMERALKASVGDVHKKD
;
A
#
# COMPACT_ATOMS: atom_id res chain seq x y z
N SER A 1 -1.32 32.80 16.81
CA SER A 1 -2.09 31.70 16.19
C SER A 1 -1.44 31.33 14.88
N GLU A 2 -0.54 30.36 14.89
CA GLU A 2 0.04 29.79 13.68
C GLU A 2 -0.98 28.80 13.11
N ARG A 3 -1.37 28.98 11.84
CA ARG A 3 -2.29 28.06 11.16
C ARG A 3 -1.49 26.88 10.61
N PRO A 4 -2.03 25.66 10.57
CA PRO A 4 -1.36 24.53 9.93
C PRO A 4 -1.19 24.83 8.43
N LEU A 5 0.00 24.55 7.91
CA LEU A 5 0.28 24.59 6.47
C LEU A 5 -0.59 23.51 5.80
N GLU A 6 -1.68 23.93 5.14
CA GLU A 6 -2.39 23.08 4.19
C GLU A 6 -1.47 22.83 3.00
N VAL A 7 -0.81 21.68 3.01
CA VAL A 7 -0.14 21.15 1.83
C VAL A 7 -1.24 20.76 0.85
N SER A 8 -1.36 21.50 -0.26
CA SER A 8 -2.33 21.18 -1.32
C SER A 8 -1.98 19.81 -1.90
N GLN A 9 -2.99 18.95 -2.08
CA GLN A 9 -2.84 17.64 -2.73
C GLN A 9 -2.14 17.77 -4.10
N GLU A 10 -2.32 18.89 -4.80
CA GLU A 10 -1.68 19.17 -6.10
C GLU A 10 -0.16 19.30 -6.03
N GLU A 11 0.40 19.69 -4.88
CA GLU A 11 1.84 19.84 -4.68
C GLU A 11 2.54 18.49 -4.49
N LEU A 12 1.84 17.50 -3.91
CA LEU A 12 2.33 16.12 -3.79
C LEU A 12 2.43 15.41 -5.15
N TRP A 13 1.48 15.67 -6.05
CA TRP A 13 1.44 15.02 -7.37
C TRP A 13 2.53 15.52 -8.32
N ARG A 14 2.98 16.76 -8.17
CA ARG A 14 4.01 17.35 -9.03
C ARG A 14 5.41 16.72 -8.85
N ASN A 15 5.66 16.08 -7.70
CA ASN A 15 6.91 15.38 -7.43
C ASN A 15 6.97 13.99 -8.08
N VAL A 16 5.83 13.36 -8.33
CA VAL A 16 5.76 12.03 -8.97
C VAL A 16 6.18 12.10 -10.43
N ASP A 17 5.74 13.15 -11.15
CA ASP A 17 6.04 13.30 -12.58
C ASP A 17 7.50 13.74 -12.85
N ARG A 18 8.14 14.43 -11.89
CA ARG A 18 9.52 14.93 -12.07
C ARG A 18 10.57 13.81 -12.04
N VAL A 19 10.26 12.67 -11.43
CA VAL A 19 11.19 11.54 -11.29
C VAL A 19 11.29 10.71 -12.58
N GLY A 20 10.32 10.84 -13.51
CA GLY A 20 10.27 10.02 -14.71
C GLY A 20 11.20 10.42 -15.87
N SER A 21 11.82 11.61 -15.84
CA SER A 21 12.43 12.17 -17.06
C SER A 21 13.97 12.26 -17.09
N GLU A 22 14.69 11.93 -16.01
CA GLU A 22 16.15 12.06 -16.03
C GLU A 22 16.85 10.94 -15.27
N ARG A 23 17.30 9.91 -16.02
CA ARG A 23 18.69 9.45 -16.14
C ARG A 23 18.77 7.94 -16.39
N ASN A 24 19.65 7.57 -17.31
CA ASN A 24 20.28 6.26 -17.36
C ASN A 24 20.89 5.98 -15.98
N VAL A 25 20.29 5.11 -15.19
CA VAL A 25 20.81 4.69 -13.90
C VAL A 25 20.90 3.17 -13.92
N VAL A 26 22.12 2.69 -13.65
CA VAL A 26 22.44 1.30 -13.32
C VAL A 26 21.34 0.77 -12.41
N MET A 27 20.64 -0.29 -12.81
CA MET A 27 19.62 -0.93 -11.98
C MET A 27 20.29 -1.52 -10.74
N ASP A 28 20.41 -0.70 -9.69
CA ASP A 28 20.77 -1.10 -8.35
C ASP A 28 19.54 -1.72 -7.69
N PHE A 29 19.73 -2.89 -7.07
CA PHE A 29 18.74 -3.65 -6.33
C PHE A 29 17.95 -2.79 -5.32
N ASP A 30 18.56 -1.72 -4.80
CA ASP A 30 17.97 -0.75 -3.89
C ASP A 30 16.82 0.06 -4.52
N TRP A 31 16.91 0.42 -5.81
CA TRP A 31 15.84 1.17 -6.49
C TRP A 31 14.57 0.34 -6.62
N THR A 32 14.71 -0.95 -6.94
CA THR A 32 13.56 -1.86 -7.03
C THR A 32 12.90 -2.02 -5.66
N SER A 33 13.68 -2.16 -4.59
CA SER A 33 13.15 -2.27 -3.22
C SER A 33 12.40 -1.00 -2.76
N GLU A 34 12.96 0.18 -3.02
CA GLU A 34 12.30 1.46 -2.71
C GLU A 34 11.03 1.68 -3.54
N TRP A 35 11.06 1.29 -4.82
CA TRP A 35 9.91 1.37 -5.70
C TRP A 35 8.76 0.48 -5.19
N VAL A 36 9.05 -0.77 -4.86
CA VAL A 36 8.07 -1.72 -4.32
C VAL A 36 7.48 -1.18 -3.02
N THR A 37 8.32 -0.82 -2.05
CA THR A 37 7.88 -0.30 -0.75
C THR A 37 6.96 0.91 -0.90
N SER A 38 7.28 1.82 -1.83
CA SER A 38 6.47 3.00 -2.08
C SER A 38 5.08 2.67 -2.64
N ARG A 39 4.98 1.67 -3.53
CA ARG A 39 3.71 1.22 -4.12
C ARG A 39 2.86 0.48 -3.10
N GLU A 40 3.49 -0.37 -2.29
CA GLU A 40 2.83 -1.10 -1.21
C GLU A 40 2.18 -0.15 -0.19
N ASN A 41 2.92 0.88 0.24
CA ASN A 41 2.39 1.91 1.13
C ASN A 41 1.22 2.67 0.49
N LEU A 42 1.37 3.09 -0.78
CA LEU A 42 0.31 3.80 -1.51
C LEU A 42 -0.96 2.95 -1.63
N LEU A 43 -0.81 1.67 -1.97
CA LEU A 43 -1.93 0.75 -2.06
C LEU A 43 -2.62 0.57 -0.69
N GLY A 44 -1.82 0.45 0.37
CA GLY A 44 -2.33 0.37 1.74
C GLY A 44 -3.15 1.59 2.18
N ASP A 45 -2.65 2.79 1.86
CA ASP A 45 -3.34 4.05 2.15
C ASP A 45 -4.67 4.13 1.41
N LEU A 46 -4.69 3.78 0.12
CA LEU A 46 -5.92 3.76 -0.70
C LEU A 46 -6.97 2.79 -0.14
N ILE A 47 -6.55 1.59 0.28
CA ILE A 47 -7.46 0.61 0.88
C ILE A 47 -8.10 1.17 2.16
N ASN A 48 -7.30 1.76 3.04
CA ASN A 48 -7.81 2.32 4.29
C ASN A 48 -8.70 3.55 4.06
N GLU A 49 -8.40 4.37 3.06
CA GLU A 49 -9.25 5.48 2.65
C GLU A 49 -10.64 4.98 2.19
N LEU A 50 -10.67 4.00 1.29
CA LEU A 50 -11.92 3.43 0.78
C LEU A 50 -12.73 2.75 1.89
N ARG A 51 -12.07 2.05 2.81
CA ARG A 51 -12.71 1.51 4.02
C ARG A 51 -13.34 2.61 4.87
N GLY A 52 -12.66 3.76 5.03
CA GLY A 52 -13.22 4.92 5.70
C GLY A 52 -14.49 5.44 5.03
N ARG A 53 -14.53 5.47 3.70
CA ARG A 53 -15.72 5.83 2.91
C ARG A 53 -16.88 4.84 3.09
N GLU A 54 -16.59 3.55 3.28
CA GLU A 54 -17.57 2.51 3.61
C GLU A 54 -17.87 2.40 5.12
N HIS A 55 -17.41 3.35 5.95
CA HIS A 55 -17.56 3.33 7.41
C HIS A 55 -16.96 2.09 8.11
N MET A 56 -16.02 1.42 7.45
CA MET A 56 -15.28 0.30 8.00
C MET A 56 -14.08 0.79 8.81
N ARG A 57 -13.72 0.05 9.85
CA ARG A 57 -12.47 0.30 10.58
C ARG A 57 -11.27 0.12 9.65
N PRO A 58 -10.24 0.99 9.70
CA PRO A 58 -9.00 0.76 8.96
C PRO A 58 -8.39 -0.59 9.37
N LEU A 59 -7.70 -1.22 8.43
CA LEU A 59 -6.93 -2.41 8.71
C LEU A 59 -5.77 -2.06 9.65
N ALA A 60 -5.49 -2.96 10.59
CA ALA A 60 -4.28 -2.85 11.37
C ALA A 60 -3.06 -3.05 10.45
N PRO A 61 -1.90 -2.44 10.74
CA PRO A 61 -0.73 -2.46 9.84
C PRO A 61 -0.35 -3.86 9.34
N TYR A 62 -0.36 -4.86 10.21
CA TYR A 62 -0.02 -6.24 9.84
C TYR A 62 -1.06 -6.90 8.91
N ARG A 63 -2.35 -6.54 9.01
CA ARG A 63 -3.38 -7.01 8.05
C ARG A 63 -3.26 -6.29 6.72
N LEU A 64 -2.90 -5.01 6.76
CA LEU A 64 -2.66 -4.22 5.56
C LEU A 64 -1.51 -4.79 4.74
N GLN A 65 -0.39 -5.12 5.41
CA GLN A 65 0.73 -5.78 4.75
C GLN A 65 0.32 -7.13 4.14
N ALA A 66 -0.40 -7.98 4.88
CA ALA A 66 -0.83 -9.28 4.35
C ALA A 66 -1.75 -9.16 3.11
N VAL A 67 -2.59 -8.13 3.04
CA VAL A 67 -3.40 -7.82 1.86
C VAL A 67 -2.54 -7.38 0.68
N VAL A 68 -1.57 -6.51 0.94
CA VAL A 68 -0.64 -6.02 -0.09
C VAL A 68 0.25 -7.15 -0.61
N ASP A 69 0.78 -7.99 0.28
CA ASP A 69 1.57 -9.17 -0.05
C ASP A 69 0.76 -10.18 -0.88
N TYR A 70 -0.50 -10.42 -0.52
CA TYR A 70 -1.41 -11.27 -1.28
C TYR A 70 -1.59 -10.73 -2.71
N LEU A 71 -1.90 -9.44 -2.84
CA LEU A 71 -2.10 -8.81 -4.15
C LEU A 71 -0.81 -8.81 -4.99
N GLY A 72 0.35 -8.59 -4.36
CA GLY A 72 1.65 -8.64 -5.01
C GLY A 72 2.09 -10.06 -5.39
N THR A 73 1.69 -11.08 -4.64
CA THR A 73 2.04 -12.49 -4.93
C THR A 73 1.10 -13.09 -5.98
N GLU A 74 -0.20 -12.84 -5.88
CA GLU A 74 -1.22 -13.39 -6.79
C GLU A 74 -1.08 -12.78 -8.20
N TYR A 75 -0.76 -11.49 -8.29
CA TYR A 75 -0.70 -10.77 -9.57
C TYR A 75 0.72 -10.39 -10.02
N SER A 76 1.76 -10.71 -9.24
CA SER A 76 3.14 -10.22 -9.39
C SER A 76 3.34 -8.75 -8.99
N VAL A 77 4.52 -8.46 -8.44
CA VAL A 77 4.97 -7.13 -8.01
C VAL A 77 4.95 -6.12 -9.17
N GLU A 78 5.14 -6.59 -10.40
CA GLU A 78 5.10 -5.75 -11.62
C GLU A 78 3.71 -5.13 -11.87
N TYR A 79 2.65 -5.73 -11.33
CA TYR A 79 1.26 -5.29 -11.50
C TYR A 79 0.81 -4.28 -10.43
N LEU A 80 1.68 -3.92 -9.47
CA LEU A 80 1.31 -2.97 -8.41
C LEU A 80 0.79 -1.63 -8.94
N ASP A 81 1.42 -1.06 -9.98
CA ASP A 81 0.95 0.20 -10.58
C ASP A 81 -0.43 0.04 -11.25
N GLU A 82 -0.75 -1.13 -11.83
CA GLU A 82 -2.07 -1.41 -12.41
C GLU A 82 -3.14 -1.58 -11.32
N ILE A 83 -2.83 -2.30 -10.25
CA ILE A 83 -3.70 -2.48 -9.09
C ILE A 83 -4.01 -1.12 -8.46
N ILE A 84 -2.98 -0.29 -8.24
CA ILE A 84 -3.12 1.05 -7.69
C ILE A 84 -4.00 1.92 -8.61
N ARG A 85 -3.77 1.87 -9.93
CA ARG A 85 -4.59 2.61 -10.90
C ARG A 85 -6.06 2.17 -10.83
N ASP A 86 -6.33 0.87 -10.83
CA ASP A 86 -7.68 0.33 -10.74
C ASP A 86 -8.40 0.77 -9.46
N VAL A 87 -7.73 0.65 -8.30
CA VAL A 87 -8.26 1.07 -7.00
C VAL A 87 -8.52 2.59 -6.98
N LYS A 88 -7.65 3.40 -7.57
CA LYS A 88 -7.83 4.86 -7.68
C LYS A 88 -9.03 5.22 -8.56
N GLU A 89 -9.14 4.62 -9.74
CA GLU A 89 -10.16 4.96 -10.73
C GLU A 89 -11.54 4.44 -10.35
N LYS A 90 -11.62 3.21 -9.83
CA LYS A 90 -12.88 2.53 -9.55
C LYS A 90 -13.31 2.62 -8.09
N GLY A 91 -12.41 2.95 -7.17
CA GLY A 91 -12.70 3.08 -5.74
C GLY A 91 -13.36 1.82 -5.17
N VAL A 92 -14.54 1.99 -4.55
CA VAL A 92 -15.33 0.87 -3.99
C VAL A 92 -15.80 -0.15 -5.04
N GLY A 93 -15.79 0.22 -6.33
CA GLY A 93 -16.08 -0.67 -7.46
C GLY A 93 -14.87 -1.46 -7.97
N SER A 94 -13.67 -1.25 -7.43
CA SER A 94 -12.47 -2.01 -7.82
C SER A 94 -12.60 -3.49 -7.42
N SER A 95 -12.22 -4.40 -8.32
CA SER A 95 -12.14 -5.83 -7.99
C SER A 95 -11.08 -6.09 -6.93
N PHE A 96 -9.90 -5.45 -7.06
CA PHE A 96 -8.81 -5.56 -6.09
C PHE A 96 -9.19 -5.01 -4.71
N TYR A 97 -9.95 -3.91 -4.66
CA TYR A 97 -10.49 -3.43 -3.38
C TYR A 97 -11.48 -4.43 -2.78
N ASN A 98 -12.36 -5.01 -3.59
CA ASN A 98 -13.30 -6.01 -3.08
C ASN A 98 -12.60 -7.27 -2.57
N GLU A 99 -11.54 -7.72 -3.25
CA GLU A 99 -10.68 -8.81 -2.79
C GLU A 99 -9.93 -8.48 -1.49
N SER A 100 -9.48 -7.23 -1.32
CA SER A 100 -8.87 -6.76 -0.07
C SER A 100 -9.77 -6.89 1.17
N LYS A 101 -11.09 -7.01 0.95
CA LYS A 101 -12.09 -7.23 2.01
C LYS A 101 -12.30 -8.71 2.34
N ILE A 102 -11.85 -9.64 1.50
CA ILE A 102 -12.12 -11.08 1.64
C ILE A 102 -11.10 -11.68 2.63
N ASP A 103 -11.55 -11.93 3.86
CA ASP A 103 -10.77 -12.49 4.98
C ASP A 103 -10.48 -14.02 4.82
N ARG A 104 -10.51 -14.58 3.60
CA ARG A 104 -10.51 -16.05 3.38
C ARG A 104 -9.12 -16.68 3.52
N ASP A 105 -8.07 -16.02 3.06
CA ASP A 105 -6.71 -16.57 3.05
C ASP A 105 -5.71 -15.74 3.87
N LEU A 106 -6.18 -14.67 4.51
CA LEU A 106 -5.35 -13.86 5.41
C LEU A 106 -5.25 -14.56 6.78
N PRO A 107 -4.04 -14.80 7.31
CA PRO A 107 -3.90 -15.42 8.61
C PRO A 107 -4.63 -14.59 9.68
N MET A 108 -5.32 -15.24 10.60
CA MET A 108 -6.08 -14.53 11.64
C MET A 108 -5.17 -13.55 12.40
N GLU A 109 -5.72 -12.41 12.82
CA GLU A 109 -5.00 -11.37 13.58
C GLU A 109 -4.14 -11.92 14.72
N ARG A 110 -4.64 -12.95 15.42
CA ARG A 110 -3.93 -13.62 16.51
C ARG A 110 -2.68 -14.36 16.03
N ALA A 111 -2.71 -14.98 14.86
CA ALA A 111 -1.58 -15.67 14.26
C ALA A 111 -0.51 -14.67 13.78
N LEU A 112 -0.92 -13.54 13.21
CA LEU A 112 0.00 -12.48 12.76
C LEU A 112 0.64 -11.71 13.93
N LYS A 113 -0.09 -11.51 15.04
CA LYS A 113 0.48 -10.90 16.25
C LYS A 113 1.52 -11.80 16.93
N ALA A 114 1.34 -13.12 16.84
CA ALA A 114 2.30 -14.07 17.40
C ALA A 114 3.62 -14.03 16.64
N SER A 115 3.60 -13.98 15.29
CA SER A 115 4.81 -13.98 14.47
C SER A 115 5.66 -12.71 14.63
N VAL A 116 5.04 -11.53 14.84
CA VAL A 116 5.76 -10.27 15.06
C VAL A 116 6.37 -10.21 16.48
N GLY A 117 5.74 -10.85 17.47
CA GLY A 117 6.21 -10.87 18.86
C GLY A 117 7.46 -11.72 19.10
N ASP A 118 7.74 -12.71 18.24
CA ASP A 118 8.91 -13.60 18.38
C ASP A 118 10.22 -12.99 17.86
N VAL A 119 10.15 -11.90 17.07
CA VAL A 119 11.35 -11.22 16.56
C VAL A 119 12.06 -10.38 17.63
N HIS A 120 11.37 -10.03 18.73
CA HIS A 120 11.92 -9.21 19.83
C HIS A 120 12.34 -10.01 21.08
N LYS A 121 12.44 -11.35 21.00
CA LYS A 121 12.82 -12.21 22.14
C LYS A 121 14.03 -13.12 21.88
N LYS A 122 14.97 -12.65 21.08
CA LYS A 122 16.33 -13.24 21.04
C LYS A 122 17.34 -12.20 21.46
N ASP A 123 17.39 -11.97 22.77
CA ASP A 123 18.57 -11.51 23.48
C ASP A 123 19.21 -12.73 24.18
#